data_AF-A0A933QY36-F1
#
_entry.id   AF-A0A933QY36-F1
#
_cell.length_a   1.000
_cell.length_b   1.000
_cell.length_c   1.000
_cell.angle_alpha   90.00
_cell.angle_beta   90.00
_cell.angle_gamma   90.00
#
_symmetry.space_group_name_H-M   'P 1'
#
loop_
_entity.id
_entity.type
_entity.pdbx_description
1 polymer ?
#
loop_
_entity_poly.entity_id
_entity_poly.type
_entity_poly.pdbx_seq_one_letter_code
_entity_poly.pdbx_strand_id
1 'polypeptide(L)'
;MTRRKPHLTYRQVLENVKALPLADQDRLWAELAKTRRVYIMRPTGSPAAIRRGRRLAAEIRKELASKQTGTLEETMIRLRGRSWSS
;
A
#
# COMPACT_ATOMS: atom_id res chain seq x y z
N MET A 1 25.18 12.26 22.48
CA MET A 1 25.13 11.72 21.09
C MET A 1 24.06 10.65 20.99
N THR A 2 22.89 10.96 20.44
CA THR A 2 21.82 9.97 20.22
C THR A 2 22.14 9.14 18.97
N ARG A 3 22.50 7.86 19.15
CA ARG A 3 22.69 6.91 18.04
C ARG A 3 21.38 6.82 17.25
N ARG A 4 21.38 7.28 15.99
CA ARG A 4 20.27 7.05 15.06
C ARG A 4 20.09 5.56 14.87
N LYS A 5 18.89 5.05 15.15
CA LYS A 5 18.56 3.64 14.89
C LYS A 5 18.64 3.39 13.38
N PRO A 6 19.29 2.31 12.92
CA PRO A 6 19.34 2.00 11.49
C PRO A 6 17.93 1.80 10.96
N HIS A 7 17.62 2.44 9.83
CA HIS A 7 16.36 2.24 9.14
C HIS A 7 16.34 0.83 8.54
N LEU A 8 15.41 -0.02 9.01
CA LEU A 8 15.21 -1.34 8.45
C LEU A 8 14.45 -1.24 7.12
N THR A 9 14.92 -1.96 6.11
CA THR A 9 14.20 -2.11 4.85
C THR A 9 12.95 -2.98 5.04
N TYR A 10 11.94 -2.81 4.18
CA TYR A 10 10.69 -3.59 4.24
C TYR A 10 10.95 -5.11 4.25
N ARG A 11 11.92 -5.57 3.46
CA ARG A 11 12.30 -6.99 3.41
C ARG A 11 12.87 -7.49 4.75
N GLN A 12 13.73 -6.70 5.40
CA GLN A 12 14.28 -7.04 6.71
C GLN A 12 13.20 -7.07 7.79
N VAL A 13 12.23 -6.15 7.73
CA VAL A 13 11.08 -6.16 8.65
C VAL A 13 10.25 -7.43 8.47
N LEU A 14 9.96 -7.85 7.23
CA LEU A 14 9.19 -9.07 6.97
C LEU A 14 9.88 -10.32 7.50
N GLU A 15 11.18 -10.47 7.27
CA GLU A 15 11.94 -11.62 7.76
C GLU A 15 11.99 -11.66 9.29
N ASN A 16 12.17 -10.51 9.94
CA ASN A 16 12.15 -10.41 11.39
C ASN A 16 10.77 -10.77 11.98
N VAL A 17 9.67 -10.38 11.33
CA VAL A 17 8.31 -10.73 11.80
C VAL A 17 8.03 -12.22 11.63
N LYS A 18 8.47 -12.84 10.53
CA LYS A 18 8.30 -14.29 10.31
C LYS A 18 9.08 -15.14 11.31
N ALA A 19 10.21 -14.64 11.81
CA ALA A 19 11.02 -15.33 12.80
C ALA A 19 10.41 -15.31 14.22
N LEU A 20 9.36 -14.51 14.46
CA LEU A 20 8.69 -14.45 15.76
C LEU A 20 7.74 -15.65 15.97
N PRO A 21 7.56 -16.10 17.22
CA PRO A 21 6.50 -17.02 17.58
C PRO A 21 5.11 -16.49 17.17
N LEU A 22 4.18 -17.39 16.83
CA LEU A 22 2.84 -17.04 16.36
C LEU A 22 2.09 -16.10 17.33
N ALA A 23 2.20 -16.34 18.64
CA ALA A 23 1.58 -15.49 19.66
C ALA A 23 2.13 -14.06 19.66
N ASP A 24 3.43 -13.89 19.39
CA ASP A 24 4.08 -12.58 19.33
C ASP A 24 3.77 -11.86 18.01
N GLN A 25 3.60 -12.60 16.92
CA GLN A 25 3.08 -12.04 15.67
C GLN A 25 1.67 -11.49 15.89
N ASP A 26 0.77 -12.26 16.50
CA ASP A 26 -0.61 -11.84 16.75
C ASP A 26 -0.67 -10.60 17.67
N ARG A 27 0.18 -10.54 18.69
CA ARG A 27 0.33 -9.37 19.56
C ARG A 27 0.83 -8.15 18.79
N LEU A 28 1.84 -8.31 17.94
CA LEU A 28 2.38 -7.23 17.10
C LEU A 28 1.32 -6.71 16.12
N TRP A 29 0.54 -7.62 15.51
CA TRP A 29 -0.57 -7.26 14.64
C TRP A 29 -1.66 -6.47 15.39
N ALA A 30 -2.00 -6.88 16.62
CA ALA A 30 -2.95 -6.15 17.46
C ALA A 30 -2.47 -4.74 17.81
N GLU A 31 -1.18 -4.55 18.11
CA GLU A 31 -0.59 -3.23 18.39
C GLU A 31 -0.52 -2.35 17.13
N LEU A 32 -0.17 -2.92 15.98
CA LEU A 32 -0.18 -2.20 14.70
C LEU A 32 -1.60 -1.76 14.29
N ALA A 33 -2.61 -2.59 14.56
CA ALA A 33 -4.01 -2.27 14.32
C ALA A 33 -4.51 -1.08 15.16
N LYS A 34 -3.95 -0.86 16.35
CA LYS A 34 -4.23 0.36 17.15
C LYS A 34 -3.64 1.62 16.53
N THR A 35 -2.51 1.48 15.83
CA THR A 35 -1.71 2.60 15.30
C THR A 35 -2.16 3.03 13.90
N ARG A 36 -2.77 2.14 13.13
CA ARG A 36 -3.28 2.43 11.79
C ARG A 36 -4.79 2.23 11.73
N ARG A 37 -5.51 3.19 11.13
CA ARG A 37 -6.87 2.98 10.56
C ARG A 37 -6.86 1.99 9.37
N VAL A 38 -5.93 1.02 9.35
CA VAL A 38 -5.70 0.10 8.25
C VAL A 38 -5.77 -1.30 8.81
N TYR A 39 -6.92 -1.94 8.60
CA TYR A 39 -7.18 -3.31 8.99
C TYR A 39 -6.61 -4.25 7.91
N ILE A 40 -5.50 -4.92 8.22
CA ILE A 40 -4.96 -5.98 7.36
C ILE A 40 -5.69 -7.27 7.71
N MET A 41 -6.71 -7.60 6.91
CA MET A 41 -7.46 -8.85 7.07
C MET A 41 -6.82 -10.00 6.30
N ARG A 42 -6.94 -11.23 6.83
CA ARG A 42 -6.56 -12.43 6.10
C ARG A 42 -7.37 -12.53 4.79
N PRO A 43 -6.73 -12.90 3.66
CA PRO A 43 -7.42 -13.02 2.38
C PRO A 43 -8.56 -14.05 2.49
N THR A 44 -9.78 -13.64 2.17
CA THR A 44 -10.97 -14.50 2.27
C THR A 44 -11.29 -15.08 0.90
N GLY A 45 -11.33 -16.42 0.78
CA GLY A 45 -11.69 -17.12 -0.46
C GLY A 45 -13.20 -17.24 -0.73
N SER A 46 -14.05 -16.57 0.08
CA SER A 46 -15.50 -16.69 -0.07
C SER A 46 -15.98 -16.11 -1.40
N PRO A 47 -16.86 -16.82 -2.15
CA PRO A 47 -17.44 -16.30 -3.39
C PRO A 47 -18.13 -14.94 -3.22
N ALA A 48 -18.76 -14.70 -2.07
CA ALA A 48 -19.42 -13.43 -1.77
C ALA A 48 -18.41 -12.27 -1.61
N ALA A 49 -17.28 -12.54 -0.93
CA ALA A 49 -16.21 -11.56 -0.77
C ALA A 49 -15.56 -11.20 -2.12
N ILE A 50 -15.32 -12.20 -2.97
CA ILE A 50 -14.78 -12.01 -4.32
C ILE A 50 -15.72 -11.16 -5.18
N ARG A 51 -17.03 -11.43 -5.17
CA ARG A 51 -18.02 -10.62 -5.91
C ARG A 51 -18.03 -9.16 -5.45
N ARG A 52 -18.04 -8.92 -4.13
CA ARG A 52 -17.98 -7.56 -3.57
C ARG A 52 -16.69 -6.84 -3.96
N GLY A 53 -15.55 -7.52 -3.86
CA GLY A 53 -14.25 -6.96 -4.26
C GLY A 53 -14.21 -6.59 -5.74
N ARG A 54 -14.72 -7.45 -6.62
CA ARG A 54 -14.81 -7.17 -8.07
C ARG A 54 -15.68 -5.95 -8.38
N ARG A 55 -16.82 -5.82 -7.70
CA ARG A 55 -17.74 -4.68 -7.85
C ARG A 55 -17.06 -3.37 -7.43
N LEU A 56 -16.45 -3.35 -6.25
CA LEU A 56 -15.71 -2.19 -5.74
C LEU A 56 -14.55 -1.80 -6.67
N ALA A 57 -13.80 -2.79 -7.17
CA ALA A 57 -12.72 -2.54 -8.13
C ALA A 57 -13.23 -1.96 -9.47
N ALA A 58 -14.46 -2.29 -9.90
CA ALA A 58 -15.08 -1.68 -11.06
C ALA A 58 -15.49 -0.22 -10.79
N GLU A 59 -16.03 0.06 -9.61
CA GLU A 59 -16.41 1.42 -9.17
C GLU A 59 -15.18 2.34 -9.11
N ILE A 60 -14.08 1.88 -8.50
CA ILE A 60 -12.80 2.62 -8.45
C ILE A 60 -12.27 2.91 -9.85
N ARG A 61 -12.30 1.91 -10.75
CA ARG A 61 -11.84 2.10 -12.14
C ARG A 61 -12.68 3.14 -12.88
N LYS A 62 -14.00 3.13 -12.68
CA LYS A 62 -14.90 4.12 -13.27
C LYS A 62 -14.61 5.53 -12.75
N GLU A 63 -14.44 5.67 -11.43
CA GLU A 63 -14.10 6.96 -10.81
C GLU A 63 -12.75 7.48 -11.30
N LEU A 64 -11.72 6.62 -11.36
CA LEU A 64 -10.40 6.98 -11.86
C LEU A 64 -10.45 7.43 -13.32
N ALA A 65 -11.16 6.67 -14.17
CA ALA A 65 -11.34 7.04 -15.58
C ALA A 65 -12.04 8.41 -15.72
N SER A 66 -13.02 8.73 -14.87
CA SER A 66 -13.68 10.03 -14.91
C SER A 66 -12.80 11.20 -14.42
N LYS A 67 -11.76 10.92 -13.62
CA LYS A 67 -10.83 11.91 -13.06
C LYS A 67 -9.53 12.04 -13.84
N GLN A 68 -9.26 11.12 -14.76
CA GLN A 68 -8.07 11.15 -15.61
C GLN A 68 -8.28 12.17 -16.73
N THR A 69 -7.95 13.43 -16.45
CA THR A 69 -8.17 14.58 -17.34
C THR A 69 -7.00 14.88 -18.27
N GLY A 70 -5.96 14.03 -18.31
CA GLY A 70 -4.77 14.27 -19.11
C GLY A 70 -4.30 13.03 -19.85
N THR A 71 -3.67 13.26 -21.00
CA THR A 71 -3.06 12.18 -21.78
C THR A 71 -1.76 11.69 -21.15
N LEU A 72 -1.32 10.49 -21.55
CA LEU A 72 -0.02 9.97 -21.17
C LEU A 72 1.10 10.95 -21.58
N GLU A 73 0.98 11.56 -22.76
CA GLU A 73 1.94 12.52 -23.31
C GLU A 73 2.05 13.78 -22.44
N GLU A 74 0.92 14.37 -22.03
CA GLU A 74 0.89 15.53 -21.12
C GLU A 74 1.52 15.22 -19.76
N THR A 75 1.28 14.01 -19.26
CA THR A 75 1.90 13.52 -18.02
C THR A 75 3.41 13.39 -18.18
N MET A 76 3.87 12.84 -19.31
CA MET A 76 5.29 12.70 -19.62
C MET A 76 5.99 14.05 -19.81
N ILE A 77 5.35 15.00 -20.48
CA ILE A 77 5.85 16.38 -20.62
C ILE A 77 6.02 17.04 -19.23
N ARG A 78 5.02 16.89 -18.35
CA ARG A 78 5.08 17.43 -16.98
C ARG A 78 6.19 16.78 -16.15
N LEU A 79 6.38 15.47 -16.27
CA LEU A 79 7.39 14.71 -15.51
C LEU A 79 8.82 14.96 -15.99
N ARG A 80 9.02 15.19 -17.28
CA ARG A 80 10.34 15.56 -17.82
C ARG A 80 10.81 16.95 -17.37
N GLY A 81 9.89 17.76 -16.82
CA GLY A 81 10.13 19.16 -16.54
C GLY A 81 10.25 19.97 -17.83
N ARG A 82 9.88 21.26 -17.79
CA ARG A 82 10.29 22.17 -18.86
C ARG A 82 11.79 22.07 -18.97
N SER A 83 12.29 21.76 -20.16
CA SER A 83 13.71 21.76 -20.51
C SER A 83 14.44 22.86 -19.75
N TRP A 84 15.31 22.49 -18.83
CA TRP A 84 16.39 23.38 -18.47
C TRP A 84 17.19 23.65 -19.75
N SER A 85 17.61 24.90 -19.92
CA SER A 85 18.28 25.52 -21.07
C SER A 85 17.45 25.70 -22.35
N SER A 86 16.94 26.93 -22.51
CA SER A 86 17.22 27.71 -23.73
C SER A 86 18.68 28.15 -23.72
#